data_AF-A0A2T8JF73-F1
#
_entry.id   AF-A0A2T8JF73-F1
#
_cell.length_a   1.000
_cell.length_b   1.000
_cell.length_c   1.000
_cell.angle_alpha   90.00
_cell.angle_beta   90.00
_cell.angle_gamma   90.00
#
_symmetry.space_group_name_H-M   'P 1'
#
loop_
_entity.id
_entity.type
_entity.pdbx_description
1 polymer ?
#
loop_
_entity_poly.entity_id
_entity_poly.type
_entity_poly.pdbx_seq_one_letter_code
_entity_poly.pdbx_strand_id
1 'polypeptide(L)'
;MPSASRRRPPPPHRRRAMLPTSSTLSVVSAPTPPKPLYLRRSLIAAAAASLAVLLLLAAAYAPWRSDLPPAALLGRPAAPTARFYSFDLVREYPHDPDAFTQGLLYGGNDTLFESTGLYHRSSVRMVELPTGKVLVHHEMDGDMFGEGLTLLGSRCLNLKLTLYPITYLPDLFPFPLFHPVDYFKSPG
;
A
#
# COMPACT_ATOMS: atom_id res chain seq x y z
N MET A 1 -33.63 52.11 -75.53
CA MET A 1 -33.13 52.34 -76.91
C MET A 1 -31.66 52.72 -76.80
N PRO A 2 -30.76 52.28 -77.70
CA PRO A 2 -30.96 51.70 -79.04
C PRO A 2 -30.93 50.14 -79.02
N SER A 3 -31.32 49.32 -80.02
CA SER A 3 -31.10 49.31 -81.49
C SER A 3 -29.61 49.11 -81.86
N ALA A 4 -29.16 48.21 -82.75
CA ALA A 4 -29.76 47.11 -83.53
C ALA A 4 -28.75 45.91 -83.51
N SER A 5 -28.79 44.81 -84.28
CA SER A 5 -29.55 44.39 -85.47
C SER A 5 -29.55 42.84 -85.57
N ARG A 6 -30.13 42.26 -86.64
CA ARG A 6 -29.94 40.84 -87.01
C ARG A 6 -28.98 40.68 -88.19
N ARG A 7 -28.09 39.67 -88.14
CA ARG A 7 -27.44 39.08 -89.34
C ARG A 7 -27.44 37.55 -89.24
N ARG A 8 -27.85 36.89 -90.34
CA ARG A 8 -27.57 35.48 -90.74
C ARG A 8 -26.88 35.59 -92.11
N PRO A 9 -25.82 34.81 -92.44
CA PRO A 9 -25.95 33.42 -92.97
C PRO A 9 -24.72 32.57 -92.53
N PRO A 10 -24.21 31.51 -93.23
CA PRO A 10 -24.70 30.65 -94.33
C PRO A 10 -24.71 29.12 -93.95
N PRO A 11 -24.94 28.16 -94.88
CA PRO A 11 -25.16 26.73 -94.59
C PRO A 11 -23.93 25.83 -94.90
N PRO A 12 -24.06 24.56 -95.35
CA PRO A 12 -24.18 23.35 -94.53
C PRO A 12 -23.07 22.30 -94.79
N HIS A 13 -22.85 21.33 -93.89
CA HIS A 13 -22.06 20.14 -94.25
C HIS A 13 -22.66 18.78 -93.82
N ARG A 14 -22.75 17.91 -94.83
CA ARG A 14 -23.35 16.57 -94.83
C ARG A 14 -22.24 15.50 -94.75
N ARG A 15 -22.31 14.58 -93.79
CA ARG A 15 -21.59 13.28 -93.68
C ARG A 15 -21.99 12.64 -92.32
N ARG A 16 -22.04 11.32 -92.13
CA ARG A 16 -21.87 10.14 -93.02
C ARG A 16 -22.63 8.99 -92.33
N ALA A 17 -23.23 8.06 -93.07
CA ALA A 17 -23.79 6.85 -92.44
C ALA A 17 -22.67 5.92 -91.96
N MET A 18 -22.89 5.20 -90.85
CA MET A 18 -21.97 4.20 -90.31
C MET A 18 -22.75 2.94 -89.92
N LEU A 19 -22.14 1.78 -90.15
CA LEU A 19 -22.76 0.44 -90.11
C LEU A 19 -22.84 -0.13 -88.68
N PRO A 20 -23.66 -1.17 -88.43
CA PRO A 20 -23.98 -1.61 -87.07
C PRO A 20 -22.88 -2.47 -86.43
N THR A 21 -22.87 -2.51 -85.10
CA THR A 21 -22.07 -3.45 -84.29
C THR A 21 -22.97 -4.16 -83.28
N SER A 22 -22.85 -5.49 -83.22
CA SER A 22 -23.62 -6.36 -82.32
C SER A 22 -22.85 -6.65 -81.03
N SER A 23 -23.55 -6.80 -79.90
CA SER A 23 -22.92 -7.20 -78.63
C SER A 23 -23.80 -8.12 -77.76
N THR A 24 -23.42 -9.40 -77.75
CA THR A 24 -23.41 -10.36 -76.62
C THR A 24 -24.55 -10.42 -75.58
N LEU A 25 -25.19 -11.59 -75.49
CA LEU A 25 -26.03 -12.03 -74.37
C LEU A 25 -25.20 -12.46 -73.15
N SER A 26 -25.72 -12.24 -71.93
CA SER A 26 -25.12 -12.69 -70.67
C SER A 26 -25.92 -13.83 -70.04
N VAL A 27 -25.25 -14.89 -69.58
CA VAL A 27 -25.90 -16.00 -68.84
C VAL A 27 -25.89 -15.69 -67.35
N VAL A 28 -27.06 -15.78 -66.70
CA VAL A 28 -27.23 -15.59 -65.26
C VAL A 28 -27.15 -16.96 -64.56
N SER A 29 -26.35 -17.04 -63.49
CA SER A 29 -26.22 -18.27 -62.67
C SER A 29 -27.29 -18.35 -61.59
N ALA A 30 -27.71 -19.57 -61.24
CA ALA A 30 -28.82 -19.81 -60.30
C ALA A 30 -28.39 -19.73 -58.81
N PRO A 31 -29.29 -19.31 -57.90
CA PRO A 31 -28.97 -19.17 -56.48
C PRO A 31 -28.92 -20.52 -55.74
N THR A 32 -28.02 -20.64 -54.75
CA THR A 32 -27.86 -21.83 -53.90
C THR A 32 -28.93 -21.94 -52.80
N PRO A 33 -29.33 -23.16 -52.39
CA PRO A 33 -30.38 -23.36 -51.38
C PRO A 33 -29.95 -22.92 -49.96
N PRO A 34 -30.90 -22.49 -49.11
CA PRO A 34 -30.62 -22.06 -47.74
C PRO A 34 -30.26 -23.24 -46.81
N LYS A 35 -29.35 -22.99 -45.85
CA LYS A 35 -28.90 -23.98 -44.87
C LYS A 35 -30.04 -24.39 -43.91
N PRO A 36 -30.15 -25.67 -43.51
CA PRO A 36 -31.29 -26.18 -42.74
C PRO A 36 -31.35 -25.63 -41.30
N LEU A 37 -32.58 -25.37 -40.84
CA LEU A 37 -32.87 -24.67 -39.57
C LEU A 37 -32.46 -25.43 -38.29
N TYR A 38 -32.17 -26.74 -38.38
CA TYR A 38 -31.75 -27.56 -37.23
C TYR A 38 -30.52 -26.98 -36.52
N LEU A 39 -29.56 -26.43 -37.29
CA LEU A 39 -28.31 -25.87 -36.78
C LEU A 39 -28.51 -24.66 -35.86
N ARG A 40 -29.66 -23.97 -35.92
CA ARG A 40 -29.97 -22.85 -35.00
C ARG A 40 -30.47 -23.32 -33.63
N ARG A 41 -31.14 -24.47 -33.56
CA ARG A 41 -31.71 -24.99 -32.30
C ARG A 41 -30.62 -25.49 -31.34
N SER A 42 -29.61 -26.19 -31.87
CA SER A 42 -28.45 -26.63 -31.08
C SER A 42 -27.64 -25.46 -30.52
N LEU A 43 -27.46 -24.37 -31.29
CA LEU A 43 -26.78 -23.16 -30.84
C LEU A 43 -27.52 -22.44 -29.71
N ILE A 44 -28.86 -22.34 -29.79
CA ILE A 44 -29.69 -21.75 -28.73
C ILE A 44 -29.63 -22.61 -27.46
N ALA A 45 -29.73 -23.93 -27.58
CA ALA A 45 -29.62 -24.85 -26.45
C ALA A 45 -28.24 -24.79 -25.78
N ALA A 46 -27.16 -24.73 -26.57
CA ALA A 46 -25.80 -24.56 -26.06
C ALA A 46 -25.62 -23.22 -25.33
N ALA A 47 -26.11 -22.11 -25.89
CA ALA A 47 -26.05 -20.79 -25.25
C ALA A 47 -26.83 -20.75 -23.92
N ALA A 48 -28.01 -21.37 -23.87
CA ALA A 48 -28.80 -21.48 -22.64
C ALA A 48 -28.10 -22.33 -21.57
N ALA A 49 -27.47 -23.45 -21.97
CA ALA A 49 -26.66 -24.27 -21.06
C ALA A 49 -25.44 -23.52 -20.53
N SER A 50 -24.70 -22.80 -21.38
CA SER A 50 -23.57 -21.96 -20.96
C SER A 50 -23.99 -20.86 -19.98
N LEU A 51 -25.14 -20.21 -20.20
CA LEU A 51 -25.67 -19.21 -19.28
C LEU A 51 -26.08 -19.83 -17.95
N ALA A 52 -26.73 -21.00 -17.94
CA ALA A 52 -27.07 -21.72 -16.72
C ALA A 52 -25.83 -22.13 -15.92
N VAL A 53 -24.77 -22.61 -16.59
CA VAL A 53 -23.48 -22.93 -15.94
C VAL A 53 -22.83 -21.67 -15.37
N LEU A 54 -22.82 -20.54 -16.09
CA LEU A 54 -22.29 -19.27 -15.57
C LEU A 54 -23.06 -18.77 -14.34
N LEU A 55 -24.39 -18.90 -14.32
CA LEU A 55 -25.23 -18.54 -13.17
C LEU A 55 -24.97 -19.46 -11.97
N LEU A 56 -24.83 -20.77 -12.20
CA LEU A 56 -24.48 -21.73 -11.13
C LEU A 56 -23.07 -21.48 -10.57
N LEU A 57 -22.08 -21.19 -11.42
CA LEU A 57 -20.73 -20.81 -10.99
C LEU A 57 -20.73 -19.49 -10.20
N ALA A 58 -21.50 -18.50 -10.64
CA ALA A 58 -21.65 -17.24 -9.91
C ALA A 58 -22.32 -17.43 -8.53
N ALA A 59 -23.34 -18.28 -8.45
CA ALA A 59 -24.03 -18.62 -7.20
C ALA A 59 -23.15 -19.45 -6.25
N ALA A 60 -22.36 -20.39 -6.77
CA ALA A 60 -21.41 -21.19 -5.98
C ALA A 60 -20.22 -20.36 -5.47
N TYR A 61 -19.82 -19.32 -6.22
CA TYR A 61 -18.75 -18.40 -5.84
C TYR A 61 -19.23 -17.29 -4.90
N ALA A 62 -20.51 -16.92 -4.91
CA ALA A 62 -21.09 -15.90 -4.03
C ALA A 62 -20.83 -16.11 -2.52
N PRO A 63 -21.00 -17.30 -1.91
CA PRO A 63 -20.70 -17.52 -0.49
C PRO A 63 -19.20 -17.51 -0.15
N TRP A 64 -18.31 -17.62 -1.14
CA TRP A 64 -16.86 -17.44 -0.96
C TRP A 64 -16.44 -15.96 -0.97
N ARG A 65 -17.38 -15.04 -1.21
CA ARG A 65 -17.16 -13.59 -1.11
C ARG A 65 -17.47 -13.13 0.31
N SER A 66 -16.53 -13.35 1.23
CA SER A 66 -16.53 -12.80 2.59
C SER A 66 -16.57 -11.26 2.65
N ASP A 67 -16.29 -10.60 1.51
CA ASP A 67 -15.90 -9.19 1.46
C ASP A 67 -17.02 -8.26 0.99
N LEU A 68 -18.26 -8.74 0.86
CA LEU A 68 -19.41 -7.84 0.67
C LEU A 68 -19.69 -7.14 2.01
N PRO A 69 -19.45 -5.82 2.12
CA PRO A 69 -19.63 -5.13 3.38
C PRO A 69 -21.13 -5.11 3.75
N PRO A 70 -21.51 -5.45 4.98
CA PRO A 70 -22.87 -5.16 5.44
C PRO A 70 -23.11 -3.65 5.33
N ALA A 71 -24.35 -3.24 5.01
CA ALA A 71 -24.72 -1.84 4.76
C ALA A 71 -24.38 -0.87 5.91
N ALA A 72 -24.05 -1.39 7.10
CA ALA A 72 -23.41 -0.71 8.20
C ALA A 72 -22.16 0.11 7.81
N LEU A 73 -21.41 -0.27 6.76
CA LEU A 73 -20.22 0.46 6.30
C LEU A 73 -20.49 1.79 5.60
N LEU A 74 -21.76 2.12 5.30
CA LEU A 74 -22.16 3.49 4.91
C LEU A 74 -22.23 4.44 6.11
N GLY A 75 -22.43 3.90 7.32
CA GLY A 75 -22.26 4.63 8.56
C GLY A 75 -20.79 4.66 8.96
N ARG A 76 -20.01 5.58 8.37
CA ARG A 76 -18.63 5.83 8.84
C ARG A 76 -18.70 6.14 10.34
N PRO A 77 -18.15 5.28 11.23
CA PRO A 77 -18.18 5.56 12.66
C PRO A 77 -17.50 6.90 12.90
N ALA A 78 -18.03 7.68 13.83
CA ALA A 78 -17.39 8.93 14.24
C ALA A 78 -15.96 8.59 14.64
N ALA A 79 -14.98 9.12 13.90
CA ALA A 79 -13.58 8.84 14.15
C ALA A 79 -13.29 9.21 15.62
N PRO A 80 -12.62 8.34 16.39
CA PRO A 80 -12.33 8.64 17.79
C PRO A 80 -11.60 9.97 17.85
N THR A 81 -12.13 10.90 18.66
CA THR A 81 -11.56 12.23 18.80
C THR A 81 -10.14 12.10 19.32
N ALA A 82 -9.16 12.51 18.50
CA ALA A 82 -7.76 12.43 18.86
C ALA A 82 -7.52 13.22 20.15
N ARG A 83 -7.01 12.53 21.19
CA ARG A 83 -6.57 13.17 22.42
C ARG A 83 -5.15 13.66 22.21
N PHE A 84 -4.98 14.97 22.23
CA PHE A 84 -3.67 15.61 22.27
C PHE A 84 -3.28 15.83 23.73
N TYR A 85 -2.02 15.57 24.05
CA TYR A 85 -1.42 15.87 25.35
C TYR A 85 -0.31 16.91 25.14
N SER A 86 -0.19 17.85 26.08
CA SER A 86 0.98 18.72 26.20
C SER A 86 1.83 18.24 27.37
N PHE A 87 3.04 18.79 27.50
CA PHE A 87 3.87 18.66 28.68
C PHE A 87 4.13 20.04 29.29
N ASP A 88 4.38 20.07 30.60
CA ASP A 88 4.94 21.22 31.30
C ASP A 88 6.39 20.89 31.67
N LEU A 89 7.30 21.84 31.47
CA LEU A 89 8.71 21.66 31.82
C LEU A 89 8.90 21.83 33.33
N VAL A 90 8.96 20.72 34.06
CA VAL A 90 9.14 20.73 35.53
C VAL A 90 10.60 20.99 35.92
N ARG A 91 11.56 20.45 35.17
CA ARG A 91 13.00 20.58 35.42
C ARG A 91 13.82 20.15 34.19
N GLU A 92 14.99 20.77 34.01
CA GLU A 92 16.03 20.34 33.08
C GLU A 92 17.22 19.76 33.86
N TYR A 93 17.93 18.81 33.25
CA TYR A 93 19.13 18.18 33.79
C TYR A 93 20.21 18.10 32.70
N PRO A 94 21.51 18.15 33.04
CA PRO A 94 22.57 17.97 32.06
C PRO A 94 22.52 16.58 31.43
N HIS A 95 22.72 16.52 30.12
CA HIS A 95 22.88 15.28 29.36
C HIS A 95 24.11 15.40 28.46
N ASP A 96 24.74 14.26 28.18
CA ASP A 96 25.94 14.16 27.35
C ASP A 96 25.55 14.28 25.86
N PRO A 97 25.92 15.37 25.16
CA PRO A 97 25.46 15.64 23.80
C PRO A 97 26.04 14.70 22.75
N ASP A 98 27.12 13.98 23.05
CA ASP A 98 27.70 12.98 22.15
C ASP A 98 27.00 11.61 22.25
N ALA A 99 26.06 11.45 23.19
CA ALA A 99 25.35 10.22 23.44
C ALA A 99 24.09 10.07 22.59
N PHE A 100 24.10 9.07 21.70
CA PHE A 100 22.94 8.71 20.90
C PHE A 100 21.99 7.80 21.70
N THR A 101 21.21 8.39 22.62
CA THR A 101 20.27 7.68 23.51
C THR A 101 19.27 6.83 22.72
N GLN A 102 19.23 5.51 22.95
CA GLN A 102 18.23 4.59 22.38
C GLN A 102 17.41 3.86 23.46
N GLY A 103 17.91 3.81 24.70
CA GLY A 103 17.15 3.36 25.87
C GLY A 103 17.42 4.25 27.07
N LEU A 104 16.39 4.59 27.84
CA LEU A 104 16.51 5.45 29.03
C LEU A 104 15.55 4.97 30.12
N LEU A 105 16.04 4.90 31.36
CA LEU A 105 15.33 4.29 32.47
C LEU A 105 15.72 4.94 33.80
N TYR A 106 14.74 5.31 34.63
CA TYR A 106 15.01 5.83 35.96
C TYR A 106 15.24 4.70 36.97
N GLY A 107 16.39 4.73 37.62
CA GLY A 107 16.83 3.74 38.61
C GLY A 107 16.23 3.94 40.01
N GLY A 108 15.65 5.10 40.29
CA GLY A 108 15.50 5.60 41.66
C GLY A 108 16.75 6.33 42.13
N ASN A 109 16.64 7.00 43.27
CA ASN A 109 17.74 7.72 43.95
C ASN A 109 18.64 8.54 43.00
N ASP A 110 18.02 9.40 42.18
CA ASP A 110 18.73 10.30 41.27
C ASP A 110 19.72 9.59 40.32
N THR A 111 19.43 8.32 40.00
CA THR A 111 20.21 7.49 39.07
C THR A 111 19.41 7.20 37.81
N LEU A 112 20.03 7.38 36.65
CA LEU A 112 19.55 6.93 35.35
C LEU A 112 20.36 5.72 34.89
N PHE A 113 19.70 4.82 34.16
CA PHE A 113 20.34 3.83 33.31
C PHE A 113 20.02 4.17 31.86
N GLU A 114 21.02 4.13 31.00
CA GLU A 114 20.93 4.57 29.61
C GLU A 114 21.65 3.60 28.68
N SER A 115 21.09 3.38 27.50
CA SER A 115 21.70 2.67 26.38
C SER A 115 21.94 3.65 25.25
N THR A 116 23.17 3.67 24.73
CA THR A 116 23.56 4.47 23.56
C THR A 116 23.72 3.57 22.34
N GLY A 117 23.25 4.05 21.19
CA GLY A 117 23.50 3.46 19.88
C GLY A 117 24.79 3.97 19.23
N LEU A 118 24.89 3.78 17.91
CA LEU A 118 26.05 3.99 17.03
C LEU A 118 27.08 2.85 17.09
N TYR A 119 27.44 2.31 15.93
CA TYR A 119 28.52 1.32 15.80
C TYR A 119 29.85 1.89 16.31
N HIS A 120 30.64 1.03 16.96
CA HIS A 120 31.88 1.37 17.67
C HIS A 120 31.75 2.43 18.79
N ARG A 121 30.53 2.83 19.18
CA ARG A 121 30.26 3.80 20.27
C ARG A 121 29.01 3.45 21.12
N SER A 122 28.44 2.27 20.92
CA SER A 122 27.28 1.81 21.67
C SER A 122 27.70 1.39 23.08
N SER A 123 26.91 1.74 24.08
CA SER A 123 27.23 1.49 25.49
C SER A 123 25.96 1.26 26.32
N VAL A 124 26.10 0.65 27.49
CA VAL A 124 25.13 0.78 28.58
C VAL A 124 25.81 1.47 29.75
N ARG A 125 25.17 2.50 30.31
CA ARG A 125 25.76 3.37 31.31
C ARG A 125 24.79 3.70 32.45
N MET A 126 25.36 3.94 33.62
CA MET A 126 24.66 4.46 34.80
C MET A 126 25.09 5.91 35.00
N VAL A 127 24.13 6.82 35.18
CA VAL A 127 24.34 8.28 35.16
C VAL A 127 23.69 8.92 36.39
N GLU A 128 24.40 9.85 37.03
CA GLU A 128 23.87 10.71 38.09
C GLU A 128 22.97 11.79 37.48
N LEU A 129 21.66 11.73 37.73
CA LEU A 129 20.64 12.58 37.12
C LEU A 129 20.89 14.09 37.36
N PRO A 130 21.23 14.58 38.58
CA PRO A 130 21.49 16.00 38.81
C PRO A 130 22.65 16.61 38.01
N THR A 131 23.64 15.80 37.62
CA THR A 131 24.91 16.28 37.06
C THR A 131 25.15 15.83 35.62
N GLY A 132 24.44 14.81 35.13
CA GLY A 132 24.73 14.12 33.88
C GLY A 132 26.00 13.26 33.93
N LYS A 133 26.62 13.07 35.11
CA LYS A 133 27.90 12.37 35.25
C LYS A 133 27.72 10.87 35.10
N VAL A 134 28.46 10.26 34.17
CA VAL A 134 28.55 8.80 34.06
C VAL A 134 29.27 8.21 35.28
N LEU A 135 28.59 7.32 35.99
CA LEU A 135 29.07 6.60 37.17
C LEU A 135 29.64 5.22 36.80
N VAL A 136 29.01 4.55 35.83
CA VAL A 136 29.46 3.26 35.26
C VAL A 136 29.25 3.32 33.76
N HIS A 137 30.22 2.81 32.99
CA HIS A 137 30.18 2.73 31.53
C HIS A 137 30.58 1.33 31.08
N HIS A 138 29.73 0.67 30.31
CA HIS A 138 30.02 -0.60 29.66
C HIS A 138 29.88 -0.44 28.14
N GLU A 139 31.00 -0.46 27.45
CA GLU A 139 31.09 -0.40 26.00
C GLU A 139 30.62 -1.74 25.39
N MET A 140 29.86 -1.67 24.29
CA MET A 140 29.50 -2.84 23.49
C MET A 140 30.59 -3.13 22.45
N ASP A 141 30.61 -4.37 21.94
CA ASP A 141 31.46 -4.70 20.79
C ASP A 141 31.09 -3.82 19.57
N GLY A 142 32.08 -3.50 18.74
CA GLY A 142 31.97 -2.44 17.74
C GLY A 142 30.91 -2.70 16.66
N ASP A 143 30.66 -3.96 16.34
CA ASP A 143 29.65 -4.41 15.38
C ASP A 143 28.22 -4.41 15.96
N MET A 144 28.06 -4.08 17.25
CA MET A 144 26.76 -3.96 17.90
C MET A 144 26.23 -2.52 17.86
N PHE A 145 24.93 -2.38 17.67
CA PHE A 145 24.20 -1.14 17.88
C PHE A 145 23.27 -1.30 19.08
N GLY A 146 23.45 -0.46 20.10
CA GLY A 146 22.64 -0.44 21.32
C GLY A 146 21.25 0.13 21.08
N GLU A 147 20.22 -0.54 21.59
CA GLU A 147 18.81 -0.16 21.43
C GLU A 147 18.15 0.06 22.81
N GLY A 148 16.82 -0.07 22.91
CA GLY A 148 16.06 0.13 24.15
C GLY A 148 16.55 -0.68 25.37
N LEU A 149 16.38 -0.09 26.54
CA LEU A 149 16.83 -0.62 27.84
C LEU A 149 15.63 -0.74 28.80
N THR A 150 15.55 -1.83 29.57
CA THR A 150 14.51 -2.03 30.58
C THR A 150 15.02 -2.85 31.77
N LEU A 151 14.22 -2.96 32.82
CA LEU A 151 14.47 -3.84 33.97
C LEU A 151 13.51 -5.03 33.96
N LEU A 152 14.02 -6.18 34.37
CA LEU A 152 13.22 -7.37 34.66
C LEU A 152 13.57 -7.89 36.05
N GLY A 153 12.77 -7.51 37.04
CA GLY A 153 13.11 -7.71 38.45
C GLY A 153 14.37 -6.91 38.81
N SER A 154 15.34 -7.55 39.45
CA SER A 154 16.63 -6.97 39.83
C SER A 154 17.70 -7.11 38.72
N ARG A 155 17.34 -6.92 37.44
CA ARG A 155 18.24 -7.15 36.29
C ARG A 155 18.01 -6.14 35.18
N CYS A 156 19.08 -5.53 34.66
CA CYS A 156 19.02 -4.74 33.43
C CYS A 156 19.04 -5.63 32.18
N LEU A 157 18.12 -5.36 31.25
CA LEU A 157 18.02 -5.97 29.94
C LEU A 157 18.23 -4.91 28.87
N ASN A 158 19.15 -5.18 27.94
CA ASN A 158 19.45 -4.29 26.82
C ASN A 158 19.10 -4.95 25.48
N LEU A 159 18.35 -4.24 24.65
CA LEU A 159 18.06 -4.61 23.27
C LEU A 159 19.25 -4.26 22.37
N LYS A 160 19.47 -5.03 21.30
CA LYS A 160 20.53 -4.76 20.32
C LYS A 160 20.00 -4.98 18.90
N LEU A 161 20.43 -4.16 17.95
CA LEU A 161 20.13 -4.37 16.53
C LEU A 161 21.05 -5.47 15.95
N THR A 162 20.72 -6.72 16.24
CA THR A 162 21.44 -7.92 15.78
C THR A 162 20.45 -9.08 15.68
N LEU A 163 20.80 -10.18 14.99
CA LEU A 163 19.95 -11.38 14.84
C LEU A 163 19.53 -12.04 16.18
N TYR A 164 20.16 -11.68 17.30
CA TYR A 164 19.82 -12.11 18.65
C TYR A 164 19.55 -10.87 19.53
N PRO A 165 18.29 -10.49 19.79
CA PRO A 165 17.94 -9.11 20.15
C PRO A 165 18.10 -8.72 21.63
N ILE A 166 18.51 -9.61 22.54
CA ILE A 166 18.55 -9.32 24.00
C ILE A 166 19.90 -9.73 24.59
N THR A 167 20.58 -8.82 25.29
CA THR A 167 21.71 -9.12 26.17
C THR A 167 21.33 -8.89 27.63
N TYR A 168 21.63 -9.88 28.47
CA TYR A 168 21.50 -9.80 29.92
C TYR A 168 22.80 -9.25 30.51
N LEU A 169 22.70 -8.28 31.42
CA LEU A 169 23.86 -7.65 32.07
C LEU A 169 23.81 -7.89 33.59
N PRO A 170 24.08 -9.13 34.07
CA PRO A 170 23.84 -9.51 35.47
C PRO A 170 24.85 -8.96 36.48
N ASP A 171 26.02 -8.48 36.04
CA ASP A 171 27.14 -8.13 36.94
C ASP A 171 27.63 -6.67 36.82
N LEU A 172 27.07 -5.88 35.90
CA LEU A 172 27.63 -4.55 35.55
C LEU A 172 27.12 -3.39 36.39
N PHE A 173 25.97 -3.55 37.04
CA PHE A 173 25.34 -2.49 37.81
C PHE A 173 25.01 -3.03 39.21
N PRO A 174 25.48 -2.41 40.30
CA PRO A 174 25.12 -2.87 41.64
C PRO A 174 23.61 -2.72 41.83
N PHE A 175 22.92 -3.85 42.05
CA PHE A 175 21.46 -3.91 42.09
C PHE A 175 20.73 -3.60 43.42
N PRO A 176 21.35 -3.22 44.56
CA PRO A 176 20.57 -2.75 45.70
C PRO A 176 20.11 -1.33 45.41
N LEU A 177 18.83 -1.15 45.04
CA LEU A 177 17.97 0.05 45.27
C LEU A 177 16.68 0.09 44.43
N PHE A 178 16.37 -0.95 43.65
CA PHE A 178 15.05 -1.05 43.02
C PHE A 178 13.95 -1.38 44.04
N HIS A 179 13.24 -0.35 44.50
CA HIS A 179 11.86 -0.51 44.94
C HIS A 179 10.99 -0.80 43.70
N PRO A 180 10.25 -1.91 43.65
CA PRO A 180 9.36 -2.18 42.54
C PRO A 180 8.25 -1.12 42.50
N VAL A 181 8.19 -0.38 41.39
CA VAL A 181 7.05 0.49 41.08
C VAL A 181 6.12 -0.32 40.18
N ASP A 182 4.94 -0.68 40.70
CA ASP A 182 3.94 -1.52 40.03
C ASP A 182 3.32 -0.82 38.80
N TYR A 183 4.06 -0.77 37.69
CA TYR A 183 3.59 -0.14 36.44
C TYR A 183 2.65 -0.99 35.59
N PHE A 184 2.40 -2.26 35.96
CA PHE A 184 1.49 -3.17 35.26
C PHE A 184 0.44 -3.78 36.20
N LYS A 185 -0.41 -2.94 36.78
CA LYS A 185 -1.78 -3.36 37.14
C LYS A 185 -2.66 -3.26 35.91
N SER A 186 -3.01 -4.41 35.32
CA SER A 186 -4.09 -4.44 34.33
C SER A 186 -5.36 -3.88 34.96
N PRO A 187 -6.15 -3.04 34.26
CA PRO A 187 -7.56 -2.93 34.60
C PRO A 187 -8.20 -4.33 34.48
N GLY A 188 -9.08 -4.66 35.42
CA GLY A 188 -9.77 -5.96 35.50
C GLY A 188 -10.97 -6.08 34.57
#